data_AF-A0A2T5PIE1-F1
#
_entry.id   AF-A0A2T5PIE1-F1
#
_cell.length_a   1.000
_cell.length_b   1.000
_cell.length_c   1.000
_cell.angle_alpha   90.00
_cell.angle_beta   90.00
_cell.angle_gamma   90.00
#
_symmetry.space_group_name_H-M   'P 1'
#
loop_
_entity.id
_entity.type
_entity.pdbx_description
1 polymer ?
#
loop_
_entity_poly.entity_id
_entity_poly.type
_entity_poly.pdbx_seq_one_letter_code
_entity_poly.pdbx_strand_id
1 'polypeptide(L)'
;MKKLKLLLVPVSIRTRRATALLAAVALLVAGGMAHAAQEQAIQGVQGDIQQIPVETYHYGMKLDIARVLSISDTSQECGVVPSIMRYEDSSGAPRALEYQIYGGGCSDN
;
A
#
# COMPACT_ATOMS: atom_id res chain seq x y z
N MET A 1 -0.91 44.86 -19.36
CA MET A 1 0.51 44.48 -19.13
C MET A 1 0.58 43.36 -18.09
N LYS A 2 0.79 42.10 -18.52
CA LYS A 2 1.48 41.02 -17.78
C LYS A 2 1.44 39.77 -18.66
N LYS A 3 2.54 39.51 -19.38
CA LYS A 3 2.73 38.30 -20.17
C LYS A 3 3.12 37.17 -19.22
N LEU A 4 2.22 36.20 -19.01
CA LEU A 4 2.50 35.02 -18.20
C LEU A 4 3.31 34.04 -19.07
N LYS A 5 4.61 33.94 -18.75
CA LYS A 5 5.59 33.12 -19.47
C LYS A 5 5.45 31.69 -18.96
N LEU A 6 4.80 30.84 -19.77
CA LEU A 6 4.68 29.40 -19.54
C LEU A 6 6.07 28.76 -19.71
N LEU A 7 6.78 28.58 -18.60
CA LEU A 7 8.05 27.85 -18.58
C LEU A 7 7.75 26.35 -18.59
N LEU A 8 7.81 25.78 -19.79
CA LEU A 8 7.98 24.35 -20.01
C LEU A 8 9.27 23.90 -19.29
N VAL A 9 9.13 23.08 -18.26
CA VAL A 9 10.26 22.34 -17.69
C VAL A 9 10.53 21.18 -18.64
N PRO A 10 11.66 21.11 -19.36
CA PRO A 10 11.99 19.93 -20.13
C PRO A 10 12.31 18.80 -19.16
N VAL A 11 11.41 17.82 -19.05
CA VAL A 11 11.73 16.50 -18.48
C VAL A 11 12.86 15.93 -19.34
N SER A 12 14.08 16.12 -18.86
CA SER A 12 15.29 15.56 -19.44
C SER A 12 15.25 14.06 -19.18
N ILE A 13 14.65 13.32 -20.10
CA ILE A 13 14.71 11.86 -20.15
C ILE A 13 16.19 11.52 -20.38
N ARG A 14 16.91 11.22 -19.28
CA ARG A 14 18.24 10.63 -19.33
C ARG A 14 18.11 9.29 -20.05
N THR A 15 18.46 9.29 -21.33
CA THR A 15 18.63 8.12 -22.18
C THR A 15 19.71 7.22 -21.55
N ARG A 16 19.29 6.21 -20.78
CA ARG A 16 20.19 5.12 -20.41
C ARG A 16 20.43 4.29 -21.66
N ARG A 17 21.50 4.59 -22.39
CA ARG A 17 22.11 3.62 -23.30
C ARG A 17 22.64 2.47 -22.44
N ALA A 18 21.78 1.50 -22.16
CA ALA A 18 22.22 0.20 -21.68
C ALA A 18 22.89 -0.50 -22.86
N THR A 19 24.20 -0.33 -22.95
CA THR A 19 25.06 -1.11 -23.83
C THR A 19 24.86 -2.58 -23.50
N ALA A 20 24.05 -3.26 -24.31
CA ALA A 20 23.91 -4.70 -24.29
C ALA A 20 25.22 -5.31 -24.80
N LEU A 21 26.05 -5.77 -23.87
CA LEU A 21 27.21 -6.60 -24.16
C LEU A 21 27.01 -7.95 -23.46
N LEU A 22 26.81 -8.93 -24.34
CA LEU A 22 26.70 -10.36 -24.18
C LEU A 22 27.42 -10.97 -22.97
N ALA A 23 26.69 -11.79 -22.21
CA ALA A 23 27.19 -13.09 -21.79
C ALA A 23 26.00 -14.05 -21.69
N ALA A 24 25.98 -15.01 -22.60
CA ALA A 24 24.99 -16.05 -22.72
C ALA A 24 24.88 -16.88 -21.43
N VAL A 25 23.66 -17.03 -20.92
CA VAL A 25 23.34 -18.05 -19.93
C VAL A 25 22.12 -18.82 -20.42
N ALA A 26 22.43 -20.05 -20.84
CA ALA A 26 21.63 -21.27 -20.80
C ALA A 26 20.32 -21.34 -21.60
N LEU A 27 20.42 -22.12 -22.69
CA LEU A 27 19.38 -22.92 -23.32
C LEU A 27 18.32 -23.44 -22.32
N LEU A 28 17.05 -23.15 -22.56
CA LEU A 28 15.93 -24.04 -22.23
C LEU A 28 14.80 -23.90 -23.26
N VAL A 29 14.69 -24.94 -24.08
CA VAL A 29 13.48 -25.52 -24.67
C VAL A 29 12.67 -24.64 -25.63
N ALA A 30 12.88 -24.88 -26.93
CA ALA A 30 11.89 -24.60 -27.95
C ALA A 30 10.67 -25.51 -27.76
N GLY A 31 9.48 -24.91 -27.58
CA GLY A 31 8.23 -25.65 -27.65
C GLY A 31 7.01 -24.92 -27.08
N GLY A 32 6.30 -24.19 -27.94
CA GLY A 32 4.83 -24.14 -27.88
C GLY A 32 4.16 -23.01 -27.10
N MET A 33 3.54 -22.11 -27.87
CA MET A 33 2.30 -21.36 -27.57
C MET A 33 2.32 -20.29 -26.48
N ALA A 34 2.16 -19.05 -26.94
CA ALA A 34 1.91 -17.83 -26.19
C ALA A 34 0.91 -18.01 -25.04
N HIS A 35 1.29 -17.62 -23.83
CA HIS A 35 0.36 -17.13 -22.81
C HIS A 35 1.03 -16.01 -22.00
N ALA A 36 0.33 -14.88 -22.01
CA ALA A 36 0.34 -13.77 -21.06
C ALA A 36 1.70 -13.12 -20.75
N ALA A 37 1.87 -11.94 -21.36
CA ALA A 37 2.65 -10.86 -20.79
C ALA A 37 2.37 -10.70 -19.30
N GLN A 38 3.45 -10.48 -18.56
CA GLN A 38 3.53 -10.23 -17.14
C GLN A 38 2.68 -9.02 -16.74
N GLU A 39 1.48 -9.26 -16.22
CA GLU A 39 0.68 -8.27 -15.50
C GLU A 39 0.85 -8.53 -13.99
N GLN A 40 1.90 -7.95 -13.43
CA GLN A 40 2.10 -7.93 -11.97
C GLN A 40 2.41 -6.49 -11.56
N ALA A 41 1.40 -5.62 -11.61
CA ALA A 41 1.46 -4.25 -11.12
C ALA A 41 0.31 -3.96 -10.14
N ILE A 42 0.06 -4.85 -9.17
CA ILE A 42 -0.75 -4.52 -7.99
C ILE A 42 -0.06 -5.04 -6.72
N GLN A 43 1.18 -4.60 -6.45
CA GLN A 43 1.84 -4.88 -5.17
C GLN A 43 2.53 -3.66 -4.53
N GLY A 44 2.33 -2.46 -5.07
CA GLY A 44 3.03 -1.25 -4.58
C GLY A 44 2.42 -0.59 -3.35
N VAL A 45 1.11 -0.78 -3.08
CA VAL A 45 0.40 0.02 -2.06
C VAL A 45 0.29 -0.71 -0.71
N GLN A 46 0.20 -2.05 -0.71
CA GLN A 46 -0.02 -2.83 0.52
C GLN A 46 1.24 -2.93 1.41
N GLY A 47 2.44 -2.92 0.81
CA GLY A 47 3.69 -3.02 1.56
C GLY A 47 3.99 -1.78 2.40
N ASP A 48 3.62 -0.59 1.91
CA ASP A 48 3.94 0.70 2.55
C ASP A 48 3.07 0.94 3.80
N ILE A 49 1.76 0.70 3.69
CA ILE A 49 0.83 0.88 4.81
C ILE A 49 1.05 -0.08 5.99
N GLN A 50 1.67 -1.24 5.76
CA GLN A 50 1.95 -2.16 6.87
C GLN A 50 3.11 -1.70 7.76
N GLN A 51 4.02 -0.86 7.27
CA GLN A 51 5.20 -0.39 7.99
C GLN A 51 4.96 0.87 8.84
N ILE A 52 3.75 1.44 8.77
CA ILE A 52 3.38 2.63 9.55
C ILE A 52 3.41 2.30 11.04
N PRO A 53 4.09 3.10 11.88
CA PRO A 53 4.07 2.93 13.33
C PRO A 53 2.64 2.93 13.87
N VAL A 54 2.33 1.95 14.71
CA VAL A 54 1.00 1.78 15.31
C VAL A 54 0.94 2.58 16.61
N GLU A 55 0.01 3.53 16.69
CA GLU A 55 -0.27 4.31 17.90
C GLU A 55 -1.37 3.63 18.72
N THR A 56 -1.23 3.59 20.04
CA THR A 56 -2.29 3.07 20.92
C THR A 56 -3.36 4.14 21.13
N TYR A 57 -4.63 3.78 20.90
CA TYR A 57 -5.75 4.65 21.21
C TYR A 57 -5.96 4.76 22.73
N HIS A 58 -6.15 5.99 23.18
CA HIS A 58 -6.63 6.30 24.52
C HIS A 58 -8.00 6.96 24.43
N TYR A 59 -8.92 6.55 25.32
CA TYR A 59 -10.27 7.08 25.33
C TYR A 59 -10.28 8.62 25.39
N GLY A 60 -11.01 9.25 24.47
CA GLY A 60 -11.08 10.70 24.35
C GLY A 60 -9.98 11.33 23.49
N MET A 61 -9.03 10.55 22.95
CA MET A 61 -8.14 11.03 21.89
C MET A 61 -8.97 11.51 20.70
N LYS A 62 -8.65 12.72 20.22
CA LYS A 62 -9.20 13.26 18.98
C LYS A 62 -8.43 12.66 17.82
N LEU A 63 -9.15 12.04 16.90
CA LEU A 63 -8.60 11.46 15.69
C LEU A 63 -9.09 12.27 14.49
N ASP A 64 -8.19 12.55 13.55
CA ASP A 64 -8.53 13.14 12.26
C ASP A 64 -8.58 12.02 11.23
N ILE A 65 -9.76 11.44 11.02
CA ILE A 65 -9.96 10.30 10.12
C ILE A 65 -10.72 10.80 8.90
N ALA A 66 -10.04 10.89 7.75
CA ALA A 66 -10.67 11.20 6.48
C ALA A 66 -11.16 9.95 5.76
N ARG A 67 -10.36 8.88 5.75
CA ARG A 67 -10.70 7.61 5.06
C ARG A 67 -10.10 6.40 5.76
N VAL A 68 -10.91 5.38 6.04
CA VAL A 68 -10.42 4.09 6.53
C VAL A 68 -9.84 3.29 5.36
N LEU A 69 -8.62 2.76 5.54
CA LEU A 69 -7.91 1.94 4.56
C LEU A 69 -8.09 0.45 4.84
N SER A 70 -7.93 0.05 6.10
CA SER A 70 -8.16 -1.31 6.55
C SER A 70 -8.40 -1.37 8.06
N ILE A 71 -9.03 -2.45 8.50
CA ILE A 71 -9.21 -2.83 9.90
C ILE A 71 -8.80 -4.30 10.01
N SER A 72 -8.08 -4.67 11.06
CA SER A 72 -7.77 -6.09 11.33
C SER A 72 -9.07 -6.90 11.48
N ASP A 73 -9.11 -8.07 10.83
CA ASP A 73 -10.22 -9.00 10.96
C ASP A 73 -10.16 -9.70 12.33
N THR A 74 -11.18 -9.49 13.16
CA THR A 74 -11.34 -10.13 14.48
C THR A 74 -12.60 -11.01 14.52
N SER A 75 -13.10 -11.45 13.37
CA SER A 75 -14.33 -12.26 13.27
C SER A 75 -14.23 -13.62 13.94
N GLN A 76 -13.01 -14.16 14.06
CA GLN A 76 -12.73 -15.45 14.68
C GLN A 76 -12.29 -15.33 16.15
N GLU A 77 -12.16 -14.11 16.65
CA GLU A 77 -11.68 -13.86 18.01
C GLU A 77 -12.86 -13.65 18.96
N CYS A 78 -12.80 -14.20 20.17
CA CYS A 78 -13.84 -14.05 21.19
C CYS A 78 -13.37 -13.15 22.34
N GLY A 79 -14.25 -12.27 22.81
CA GLY A 79 -13.99 -11.33 23.90
C GLY A 79 -13.47 -9.99 23.43
N VAL A 80 -12.88 -9.22 24.35
CA VAL A 80 -12.25 -7.93 24.04
C VAL A 80 -10.83 -8.16 23.54
N VAL A 81 -10.57 -7.75 22.30
CA VAL A 81 -9.33 -8.03 21.58
C VAL A 81 -8.78 -6.78 20.89
N PRO A 82 -7.45 -6.67 20.69
CA PRO A 82 -6.86 -5.56 19.95
C PRO A 82 -7.18 -5.65 18.45
N SER A 83 -7.50 -4.52 17.84
CA SER A 83 -7.65 -4.37 16.40
C SER A 83 -6.87 -3.15 15.91
N ILE A 84 -6.27 -3.28 14.73
CA ILE A 84 -5.50 -2.20 14.11
C ILE A 84 -6.33 -1.61 12.97
N MET A 85 -6.65 -0.32 13.07
CA MET A 85 -7.21 0.46 11.97
C MET A 85 -6.11 1.29 11.31
N ARG A 86 -5.99 1.11 10.00
CA ARG A 86 -5.19 1.98 9.13
C ARG A 86 -6.11 2.95 8.43
N TYR A 87 -5.76 4.23 8.45
CA TYR A 87 -6.58 5.30 7.89
C TYR A 87 -5.72 6.40 7.27
N GLU A 88 -6.29 7.19 6.39
CA GLU A 88 -5.74 8.48 5.96
C GLU A 88 -6.37 9.60 6.77
N ASP A 89 -5.54 10.54 7.23
CA ASP A 89 -6.00 11.78 7.83
C ASP A 89 -6.43 12.82 6.78
N SER A 90 -6.91 13.99 7.23
CA SER A 90 -7.37 15.04 6.30
C SER A 90 -6.27 15.62 5.40
N SER A 91 -4.99 15.39 5.71
CA SER A 91 -3.85 15.75 4.86
C SER A 91 -3.51 14.70 3.82
N GLY A 92 -4.16 13.53 3.87
CA GLY A 92 -3.87 12.37 3.02
C GLY A 92 -2.70 11.53 3.52
N ALA A 93 -2.20 11.76 4.75
CA ALA A 93 -1.11 10.96 5.30
C ALA A 93 -1.68 9.68 5.95
N PRO A 94 -1.06 8.51 5.70
CA PRO A 94 -1.55 7.27 6.27
C PRO A 94 -1.07 7.12 7.72
N ARG A 95 -1.96 6.63 8.57
CA ARG A 95 -1.82 6.48 10.02
C ARG A 95 -2.29 5.08 10.43
N ALA A 96 -1.76 4.57 11.54
CA ALA A 96 -2.18 3.29 12.11
C ALA A 96 -2.48 3.46 13.60
N LEU A 97 -3.63 2.91 14.03
CA LEU A 97 -4.13 3.02 15.39
C LEU A 97 -4.56 1.64 15.90
N GLU A 98 -4.08 1.24 17.06
CA GLU A 98 -4.56 0.07 17.80
C GLU A 98 -5.61 0.48 18.83
N TYR A 99 -6.72 -0.24 18.88
CA TYR A 99 -7.78 -0.04 19.86
C TYR A 99 -8.44 -1.38 20.19
N GLN A 100 -9.19 -1.42 21.28
CA GLN A 100 -9.90 -2.63 21.70
C GLN A 100 -11.30 -2.68 21.10
N ILE A 101 -11.69 -3.86 20.58
CA ILE A 101 -13.04 -4.17 20.12
C ILE A 101 -13.53 -5.49 20.69
N TYR A 102 -14.84 -5.70 20.66
CA TYR A 102 -15.40 -7.02 20.94
C TYR A 102 -15.34 -7.87 19.65
N GLY A 103 -14.60 -8.97 19.69
CA GLY A 103 -14.46 -9.89 18.57
C GLY A 103 -15.75 -10.63 18.24
N GLY A 104 -15.88 -11.09 17.00
CA GLY A 104 -17.11 -11.72 16.48
C GLY A 104 -17.22 -13.23 16.74
N GLY A 105 -16.17 -13.86 17.27
CA GLY A 105 -16.01 -15.31 17.32
C GLY A 105 -16.64 -15.99 18.54
N CYS A 106 -17.37 -15.27 19.38
CA CYS A 106 -18.06 -15.88 20.51
C CYS A 106 -19.33 -16.59 20.03
N SER A 107 -19.48 -17.88 20.38
CA SER A 107 -20.74 -18.61 20.23
C SER A 107 -21.48 -18.64 21.56
N ASP A 108 -22.72 -18.13 21.58
CA ASP A 108 -23.64 -18.35 22.69
C ASP A 108 -23.98 -19.85 22.73
N ASN A 109 -23.76 -20.48 23.89
CA ASN A 109 -24.00 -21.91 24.11
C ASN A 109 -25.25 -22.13 24.98
#